data_AF-A0A2T4CT35-F1
#
_entry.id   AF-A0A2T4CT35-F1
#
_cell.length_a   1.000
_cell.length_b   1.000
_cell.length_c   1.000
_cell.angle_alpha   90.00
_cell.angle_beta   90.00
_cell.angle_gamma   90.00
#
_symmetry.space_group_name_H-M   'P 1'
#
loop_
_entity.id
_entity.type
_entity.pdbx_description
1 polymer ?
#
loop_
_entity_poly.entity_id
_entity_poly.type
_entity_poly.pdbx_seq_one_letter_code
_entity_poly.pdbx_strand_id
1 'polypeptide(L)' 'MTAQIIDGKTIAAELKQKIKAATQMRLATGKRCPGLAVILIGDNPASQV' A
#
# COMPACT_ATOMS: atom_id res chain seq x y z
N MET A 1 -12.65 -19.06 25.65
CA MET A 1 -11.68 -18.13 25.02
C MET A 1 -12.39 -17.45 23.87
N THR A 2 -12.35 -16.12 23.79
CA THR A 2 -12.83 -15.38 22.62
C THR A 2 -11.70 -15.29 21.59
N ALA A 3 -12.05 -15.34 20.30
CA ALA A 3 -11.07 -15.20 19.22
C ALA A 3 -10.47 -13.79 19.22
N GLN A 4 -9.16 -13.70 19.03
CA GLN A 4 -8.49 -12.43 18.81
C GLN A 4 -8.69 -11.98 17.36
N ILE A 5 -9.17 -10.75 17.19
CA ILE A 5 -9.26 -10.14 15.86
C ILE A 5 -7.86 -9.63 15.48
N ILE A 6 -7.37 -10.08 14.33
CA ILE A 6 -6.14 -9.56 13.76
C ILE A 6 -6.46 -8.22 13.08
N ASP A 7 -5.93 -7.13 13.64
CA ASP A 7 -6.15 -5.79 13.10
C ASP A 7 -5.26 -5.51 11.87
N GLY A 8 -5.75 -5.95 10.71
CA GLY A 8 -5.11 -5.71 9.43
C GLY A 8 -4.95 -4.23 9.08
N LYS A 9 -5.74 -3.32 9.67
CA LYS A 9 -5.66 -1.88 9.40
C LYS A 9 -4.41 -1.28 10.03
N THR A 10 -4.16 -1.62 11.30
CA THR A 10 -2.94 -1.18 12.01
C THR A 10 -1.70 -1.76 11.35
N ILE A 11 -1.71 -3.06 11.04
CA ILE A 11 -0.61 -3.73 10.35
C ILE A 11 -0.33 -3.09 8.98
N ALA A 12 -1.39 -2.79 8.21
CA ALA A 12 -1.24 -2.15 6.89
C ALA A 12 -0.69 -0.72 7.01
N ALA A 13 -1.09 0.05 8.03
CA ALA A 13 -0.58 1.40 8.26
C ALA A 13 0.93 1.39 8.53
N GLU A 14 1.40 0.49 9.39
CA GLU A 14 2.82 0.32 9.68
C GLU A 14 3.61 -0.10 8.43
N LEU A 15 3.07 -1.05 7.66
CA LEU A 15 3.70 -1.52 6.42
C LEU A 15 3.84 -0.39 5.40
N LYS A 16 2.81 0.45 5.23
CA LYS A 16 2.86 1.62 4.33
C LYS A 16 3.96 2.60 4.72
N GLN A 17 4.21 2.83 6.01
CA GLN A 17 5.31 3.69 6.45
C GLN A 17 6.69 3.11 6.09
N LYS A 18 6.86 1.79 6.27
CA LYS A 18 8.10 1.09 5.89
C LYS A 18 8.37 1.19 4.38
N ILE A 19 7.33 0.97 3.56
CA ILE A 19 7.44 1.08 2.10
C ILE A 19 7.76 2.52 1.67
N LYS A 20 7.17 3.52 2.32
CA LYS A 20 7.47 4.93 2.07
C LYS A 20 8.95 5.25 2.31
N ALA A 21 9.50 4.82 3.45
CA ALA A 21 10.92 5.02 3.78
C ALA A 21 11.83 4.33 2.76
N ALA A 22 11.52 3.09 2.36
CA ALA A 22 12.27 2.36 1.35
C ALA A 22 12.25 3.07 -0.03
N THR A 23 11.09 3.62 -0.41
CA THR A 23 10.94 4.37 -1.67
C THR A 23 11.73 5.68 -1.65
N GLN A 24 11.72 6.39 -0.52
CA GLN A 24 12.53 7.60 -0.34
C GLN A 24 14.03 7.31 -0.44
N MET A 25 14.50 6.25 0.21
CA MET A 25 15.90 5.81 0.11
C MET A 25 16.28 5.45 -1.33
N ARG A 26 15.40 4.73 -2.04
CA ARG A 26 15.60 4.39 -3.46
C ARG A 26 15.80 5.66 -4.31
N LEU A 27 14.95 6.66 -4.14
CA LEU A 27 15.07 7.94 -4.82
C LEU A 27 16.37 8.68 -4.45
N ALA A 28 16.72 8.71 -3.16
CA ALA A 28 17.95 9.34 -2.68
C ALA A 28 19.22 8.70 -3.25
N THR A 29 19.18 7.39 -3.54
CA THR A 29 20.26 6.67 -4.22
C THR A 29 20.26 6.83 -5.75
N GLY A 30 19.50 7.79 -6.29
CA GLY A 30 19.42 8.09 -7.72
C GLY A 30 18.64 7.06 -8.55
N LYS A 31 17.96 6.10 -7.90
CA LYS A 31 17.16 5.09 -8.60
C LYS A 31 15.76 5.62 -8.89
N ARG A 32 15.19 5.15 -10.00
CA ARG A 32 13.85 5.52 -10.43
C ARG A 32 12.77 5.11 -9.41
N CYS A 33 11.75 5.97 -9.29
CA CYS A 33 10.53 5.72 -8.53
C CYS A 33 9.79 4.46 -9.05
N PRO A 34 9.35 3.54 -8.16
CA PRO A 34 8.44 2.47 -8.55
C PRO A 34 7.10 3.03 -9.04
N GLY A 35 6.51 2.41 -10.07
CA GLY A 35 5.19 2.77 -10.58
C GLY A 35 4.29 1.54 -10.63
N LEU A 36 3.01 1.72 -10.31
CA LEU A 36 1.96 0.71 -10.45
C LEU A 36 0.89 1.26 -11.39
N ALA A 37 0.65 0.57 -12.51
CA ALA A 37 -0.45 0.89 -13.40
C ALA A 37 -1.65 0.01 -13.06
N VAL A 38 -2.83 0.63 -12.95
CA VAL A 38 -4.10 -0.06 -12.71
C VAL A 38 -5.08 0.39 -13.79
N ILE A 39 -5.81 -0.55 -14.39
CA ILE A 39 -6.83 -0.28 -15.41
C ILE A 39 -8.20 -0.60 -14.80
N LEU A 40 -9.08 0.39 -14.82
CA LEU A 40 -10.49 0.24 -14.43
C LEU A 40 -11.35 0.30 -15.70
N ILE A 41 -12.27 -0.66 -15.84
CA ILE A 41 -13.23 -0.71 -16.95
C ILE A 41 -14.64 -0.71 -16.37
N GLY A 42 -15.48 0.19 -16.87
CA GLY A 42 -16.85 0.38 -16.39
C GLY A 42 -16.89 1.08 -15.03
N ASP A 43 -18.09 1.10 -14.42
CA ASP A 43 -18.42 2.02 -13.31
C ASP A 43 -18.85 1.29 -12.03
N ASN A 44 -18.36 0.06 -11.79
CA ASN A 44 -18.71 -0.68 -10.58
C ASN A 44 -18.22 0.09 -9.32
N PRO A 45 -19.12 0.53 -8.42
CA PRO A 45 -18.76 1.32 -7.24
C PRO A 45 -17.77 0.61 -6.32
N ALA A 46 -17.85 -0.72 -6.19
CA ALA A 46 -16.94 -1.48 -5.35
C ALA A 46 -15.51 -1.58 -5.93
N SER A 47 -15.34 -1.32 -7.22
CA SER A 47 -14.03 -1.29 -7.88
C SER A 47 -13.36 0.08 -7.82
N GLN A 48 -14.11 1.13 -7.45
CA GLN A 48 -13.61 2.48 -7.22
C GLN A 48 -13.20 2.62 -5.74
N VAL A 49 -12.07 2.01 -5.38
CA VAL A 49 -11.53 1.95 -4.01
C VAL A 49 -10.12 2.53 -3.93
#